data_AF-A0A0L0DK01-F1
#
_entry.id   AF-A0A0L0DK01-F1
#
_cell.length_a   1.000
_cell.length_b   1.000
_cell.length_c   1.000
_cell.angle_alpha   90.00
_cell.angle_beta   90.00
_cell.angle_gamma   90.00
#
_symmetry.space_group_name_H-M   'P 1'
#
loop_
_entity.id
_entity.type
_entity.pdbx_description
1 polymer ?
#
loop_
_entity_poly.entity_id
_entity_poly.type
_entity_poly.pdbx_seq_one_letter_code
_entity_poly.pdbx_strand_id
1 'polypeptide(L)'
;MASPSAAASSGVAVRRWTPPPVPVAEGLAGHDGGAGSAGDDDDGESVASAGCGQDGAELAELAELLRIEGDLAESVAVLLGRVPTSTVELVHGPWHDVVAGCELLDWLVENGPAALGWDDGTMWNRALAYKAACALAGAGCIVHASGRRRFADARYYYRLEPRALAKGIRQAAQSQDSPPVLGASELGALCARMADGGIELGSHSYHLTRYTDSFTGAEAASWLMAQLGCSRHNAQSVGAAMLRAGLIRHVNNAQLFSDQPSFVSPAVASASRGRRVYPCPYCAWKAFATAVSREAVLEHIALCRKVADQVLASHRPRTGSA
;
A
#
# COMPACT_ATOMS: atom_id res chain seq x y z
N MET A 1 70.94 -17.58 -51.04
CA MET A 1 70.21 -17.80 -49.78
C MET A 1 69.62 -16.47 -49.35
N ALA A 2 68.35 -16.24 -49.68
CA ALA A 2 67.55 -15.12 -49.17
C ALA A 2 66.08 -15.50 -49.36
N SER A 3 65.39 -15.73 -48.25
CA SER A 3 63.95 -15.97 -48.21
C SER A 3 63.20 -14.64 -48.27
N PRO A 4 62.10 -14.52 -49.04
CA PRO A 4 61.15 -13.43 -48.84
C PRO A 4 59.97 -13.86 -47.96
N SER A 5 59.66 -12.95 -47.04
CA SER A 5 58.60 -12.97 -46.05
C SER A 5 57.23 -12.71 -46.69
N ALA A 6 56.20 -13.45 -46.26
CA ALA A 6 54.81 -13.26 -46.68
C ALA A 6 54.10 -12.28 -45.73
N ALA A 7 53.59 -11.18 -46.27
CA ALA A 7 52.66 -10.28 -45.59
C ALA A 7 51.25 -10.50 -46.16
N ALA A 8 50.34 -11.02 -45.34
CA ALA A 8 48.93 -11.16 -45.66
C ALA A 8 48.17 -9.89 -45.26
N SER A 9 47.53 -9.25 -46.24
CA SER A 9 46.62 -8.12 -46.09
C SER A 9 45.21 -8.66 -45.83
N SER A 10 44.63 -8.34 -44.66
CA SER A 10 43.22 -8.60 -44.36
C SER A 10 42.37 -7.39 -44.76
N GLY A 11 41.77 -7.46 -45.95
CA GLY A 11 40.76 -6.50 -46.40
C GLY A 11 39.45 -6.69 -45.65
N VAL A 12 39.02 -5.67 -44.91
CA VAL A 12 37.67 -5.56 -44.32
C VAL A 12 36.69 -5.17 -45.43
N ALA A 13 35.80 -6.09 -45.81
CA ALA A 13 34.70 -5.80 -46.71
C ALA A 13 33.50 -5.23 -45.91
N VAL A 14 33.22 -3.93 -46.08
CA VAL A 14 32.01 -3.29 -45.57
C VAL A 14 30.84 -3.67 -46.47
N ARG A 15 29.88 -4.45 -45.95
CA ARG A 15 28.59 -4.68 -46.65
C ARG A 15 27.65 -3.52 -46.35
N ARG A 16 27.23 -2.81 -47.41
CA ARG A 16 26.20 -1.77 -47.36
C ARG A 16 24.83 -2.47 -47.29
N TRP A 17 24.12 -2.30 -46.19
CA TRP A 17 22.76 -2.81 -46.05
C TRP A 17 21.80 -1.96 -46.88
N THR A 18 20.92 -2.61 -47.65
CA THR A 18 19.88 -1.97 -48.45
C THR A 18 18.54 -2.49 -47.94
N PRO A 19 17.66 -1.66 -47.39
CA PRO A 19 16.37 -2.13 -46.88
C PRO A 19 15.43 -2.49 -48.04
N PRO A 20 14.52 -3.47 -47.86
CA PRO A 20 13.51 -3.82 -48.85
C PRO A 20 12.45 -2.71 -49.02
N PRO A 21 11.77 -2.63 -50.18
CA PRO A 21 10.76 -1.62 -50.42
C PRO A 21 9.53 -1.83 -49.52
N VAL A 22 9.08 -0.75 -48.90
CA VAL A 22 7.90 -0.68 -48.05
C VAL A 22 6.64 -0.86 -48.91
N PRO A 23 5.64 -1.67 -48.50
CA PRO A 23 4.35 -1.70 -49.20
C PRO A 23 3.60 -0.38 -48.96
N VAL A 24 3.12 0.20 -50.06
CA VAL A 24 2.25 1.38 -50.07
C VAL A 24 0.89 0.99 -49.50
N ALA A 25 0.49 1.62 -48.40
CA ALA A 25 -0.84 1.46 -47.84
C ALA A 25 -1.86 2.25 -48.67
N GLU A 26 -2.85 1.56 -49.25
CA GLU A 26 -4.06 2.18 -49.78
C GLU A 26 -4.95 2.66 -48.62
N GLY A 27 -5.31 3.94 -48.65
CA GLY A 27 -6.16 4.55 -47.63
C GLY A 27 -7.61 4.09 -47.75
N LEU A 28 -8.12 3.42 -46.71
CA LEU A 28 -9.55 3.26 -46.51
C LEU A 28 -10.10 4.51 -45.80
N ALA A 29 -11.05 5.16 -46.46
CA ALA A 29 -11.72 6.35 -45.99
C ALA A 29 -12.76 6.01 -44.91
N GLY A 30 -12.73 6.77 -43.81
CA GLY A 30 -13.85 6.96 -42.90
C GLY A 30 -13.64 6.42 -41.50
N HIS A 31 -13.00 7.21 -40.62
CA HIS A 31 -13.33 7.29 -39.19
C HIS A 31 -12.72 8.56 -38.59
N ASP A 32 -13.58 9.48 -38.18
CA ASP A 32 -13.23 10.65 -37.38
C ASP A 32 -13.17 10.24 -35.90
N GLY A 33 -11.95 10.14 -35.36
CA GLY A 33 -11.70 9.91 -33.95
C GLY A 33 -10.22 10.05 -33.65
N GLY A 34 -9.84 11.13 -32.95
CA GLY A 34 -8.45 11.54 -32.74
C GLY A 34 -7.58 10.47 -32.07
N ALA A 35 -6.46 10.13 -32.72
CA ALA A 35 -5.41 9.29 -32.17
C ALA A 35 -4.42 10.13 -31.35
N GLY A 36 -4.28 9.79 -30.06
CA GLY A 36 -3.13 10.16 -29.25
C GLY A 36 -1.90 9.33 -29.64
N SER A 37 -0.73 9.93 -29.49
CA SER A 37 0.59 9.48 -29.92
C SER A 37 0.90 8.00 -29.64
N ALA A 38 1.25 7.25 -30.69
CA ALA A 38 1.93 5.96 -30.58
C ALA A 38 3.46 6.21 -30.55
N GLY A 39 4.13 5.72 -29.51
CA GLY A 39 5.59 5.56 -29.52
C GLY A 39 5.89 4.09 -29.77
N ASP A 40 6.71 3.82 -30.77
CA ASP A 40 7.20 2.47 -31.08
C ASP A 40 8.28 2.06 -30.05
N ASP A 41 8.07 0.92 -29.38
CA ASP A 41 9.10 0.21 -28.62
C ASP A 41 9.87 -0.73 -29.59
N ASP A 42 11.20 -0.80 -29.46
CA ASP A 42 12.16 -1.55 -30.30
C ASP A 42 11.92 -3.09 -30.36
N ASP A 43 11.00 -3.63 -29.56
CA ASP A 43 10.72 -5.07 -29.47
C ASP A 43 9.47 -5.52 -30.27
N GLY A 44 8.74 -4.61 -30.92
CA GLY A 44 7.65 -4.96 -31.85
C GLY A 44 6.37 -5.56 -31.23
N GLU A 45 6.24 -5.58 -29.90
CA GLU A 45 4.99 -5.95 -29.23
C GLU A 45 4.13 -4.70 -28.94
N SER A 46 3.05 -4.52 -29.71
CA SER A 46 1.97 -3.59 -29.35
C SER A 46 1.19 -4.14 -28.16
N VAL A 47 1.44 -3.60 -26.98
CA VAL A 47 0.59 -3.82 -25.80
C VAL A 47 -0.35 -2.63 -25.67
N ALA A 48 -1.65 -2.86 -25.87
CA ALA A 48 -2.67 -1.87 -25.56
C ALA A 48 -2.70 -1.63 -24.04
N SER A 49 -2.02 -0.57 -23.58
CA SER A 49 -2.11 -0.12 -22.20
C SER A 49 -3.45 0.59 -22.00
N ALA A 50 -4.39 -0.08 -21.34
CA ALA A 50 -5.56 0.57 -20.79
C ALA A 50 -5.08 1.53 -19.70
N GLY A 51 -5.02 2.82 -20.02
CA GLY A 51 -4.74 3.87 -19.05
C GLY A 51 -5.75 3.81 -17.91
N CYS A 52 -5.31 3.35 -16.74
CA CYS A 52 -6.03 3.51 -15.50
C CYS A 52 -6.09 5.02 -15.18
N GLY A 53 -7.14 5.68 -15.65
CA GLY A 53 -7.61 6.92 -15.06
C GLY A 53 -8.16 6.59 -13.68
N GLN A 54 -7.30 6.63 -12.66
CA GLN A 54 -7.71 6.50 -11.26
C GLN A 54 -7.73 7.89 -10.62
N ASP A 55 -8.87 8.16 -9.99
CA ASP A 55 -9.24 9.41 -9.34
C ASP A 55 -8.20 9.85 -8.30
N GLY A 56 -7.92 11.16 -8.26
CA GLY A 56 -6.92 11.78 -7.37
C GLY A 56 -7.12 11.56 -5.86
N ALA A 57 -8.22 10.93 -5.44
CA ALA A 57 -8.48 10.54 -4.06
C ALA A 57 -7.72 9.26 -3.63
N GLU A 58 -7.55 8.27 -4.53
CA GLU A 58 -6.76 7.06 -4.24
C GLU A 58 -5.26 7.38 -4.18
N LEU A 59 -4.79 8.36 -4.97
CA LEU A 59 -3.39 8.81 -4.98
C LEU A 59 -2.96 9.52 -3.67
N ALA A 60 -3.90 10.17 -2.96
CA ALA A 60 -3.65 10.79 -1.66
C ALA A 60 -3.55 9.74 -0.53
N GLU A 61 -4.38 8.69 -0.58
CA GLU A 61 -4.30 7.54 0.35
C GLU A 61 -3.06 6.65 0.05
N LEU A 62 -2.62 6.62 -1.22
CA LEU A 62 -1.38 6.02 -1.71
C LEU A 62 -0.12 6.75 -1.21
N ALA A 63 -0.10 8.10 -1.22
CA ALA A 63 1.01 8.89 -0.69
C ALA A 63 1.16 8.75 0.84
N GLU A 64 0.07 8.48 1.55
CA GLU A 64 0.04 8.33 3.01
C GLU A 64 0.56 6.96 3.47
N LEU A 65 0.32 5.88 2.71
CA LEU A 65 0.95 4.57 2.94
C LEU A 65 2.43 4.55 2.55
N LEU A 66 2.84 5.38 1.58
CA LEU A 66 4.22 5.49 1.10
C LEU A 66 5.10 6.42 1.97
N ARG A 67 4.52 7.29 2.82
CA ARG A 67 5.26 8.09 3.81
C ARG A 67 5.71 7.33 5.06
N ILE A 68 5.31 6.06 5.19
CA ILE A 68 5.93 5.04 6.05
C ILE A 68 7.26 4.58 5.39
N GLU A 69 8.03 5.49 4.83
CA GLU A 69 9.21 5.19 4.00
C GLU A 69 10.40 4.72 4.86
N GLY A 70 10.43 5.12 6.14
CA GLY A 70 11.40 4.61 7.12
C GLY A 70 11.05 3.21 7.62
N ASP A 71 9.81 3.02 8.08
CA ASP A 71 9.38 1.77 8.72
C ASP A 71 9.15 0.63 7.72
N LEU A 72 8.68 0.93 6.50
CA LEU A 72 8.48 -0.07 5.45
C LEU A 72 9.82 -0.53 4.88
N ALA A 73 10.83 0.33 4.72
CA ALA A 73 12.14 -0.11 4.26
C ALA A 73 12.84 -1.01 5.30
N GLU A 74 12.73 -0.70 6.59
CA GLU A 74 13.28 -1.50 7.68
C GLU A 74 12.54 -2.84 7.81
N SER A 75 11.22 -2.80 7.84
CA SER A 75 10.39 -4.01 7.95
C SER A 75 10.43 -4.87 6.68
N VAL A 76 10.59 -4.26 5.50
CA VAL A 76 10.77 -4.99 4.23
C VAL A 76 12.17 -5.55 4.08
N ALA A 77 13.18 -4.95 4.69
CA ALA A 77 14.48 -5.58 4.78
C ALA A 77 14.54 -6.74 5.77
N VAL A 78 13.75 -6.69 6.85
CA VAL A 78 13.47 -7.85 7.71
C VAL A 78 12.72 -8.93 6.93
N LEU A 79 11.74 -8.58 6.10
CA LEU A 79 11.09 -9.49 5.14
C LEU A 79 12.13 -10.15 4.23
N LEU A 80 12.97 -9.37 3.53
CA LEU A 80 13.92 -9.88 2.54
C LEU A 80 15.08 -10.67 3.17
N GLY A 81 15.49 -10.35 4.40
CA GLY A 81 16.42 -11.18 5.17
C GLY A 81 15.82 -12.52 5.64
N ARG A 82 14.48 -12.64 5.60
CA ARG A 82 13.72 -13.85 5.92
C ARG A 82 13.15 -14.56 4.68
N VAL A 83 13.27 -13.99 3.48
CA VAL A 83 12.99 -14.72 2.23
C VAL A 83 13.98 -15.87 2.20
N PRO A 84 13.53 -17.13 2.36
CA PRO A 84 14.45 -18.24 2.27
C PRO A 84 14.93 -18.25 0.82
N THR A 85 16.24 -18.16 0.60
CA THR A 85 16.83 -18.36 -0.73
C THR A 85 16.48 -19.74 -1.30
N SER A 86 15.97 -20.64 -0.46
CA SER A 86 15.45 -21.97 -0.77
C SER A 86 13.95 -22.05 -1.15
N THR A 87 13.15 -21.00 -0.95
CA THR A 87 11.68 -21.04 -1.24
C THR A 87 11.33 -20.51 -2.63
N VAL A 88 12.23 -19.75 -3.26
CA VAL A 88 12.21 -19.63 -4.71
C VAL A 88 12.72 -20.96 -5.24
N GLU A 89 11.86 -21.78 -5.87
CA GLU A 89 12.34 -22.94 -6.62
C GLU A 89 13.31 -22.43 -7.68
N LEU A 90 14.58 -22.43 -7.34
CA LEU A 90 15.68 -21.99 -8.17
C LEU A 90 15.68 -22.88 -9.40
N VAL A 91 15.19 -22.34 -10.52
CA VAL A 91 15.46 -22.91 -11.83
C VAL A 91 16.98 -23.03 -11.93
N HIS A 92 17.49 -24.27 -11.87
CA HIS A 92 18.91 -24.57 -11.86
C HIS A 92 19.58 -24.08 -13.16
N GLY A 93 20.08 -22.85 -13.11
CA GLY A 93 20.80 -22.14 -14.16
C GLY A 93 21.55 -20.95 -13.54
N PRO A 94 22.34 -20.17 -14.31
CA PRO A 94 23.20 -19.09 -13.81
C PRO A 94 22.46 -17.88 -13.18
N TRP A 95 21.18 -18.03 -12.86
CA TRP A 95 20.24 -17.00 -12.42
C TRP A 95 19.81 -17.20 -10.97
N HIS A 96 20.75 -17.51 -10.07
CA HIS A 96 20.42 -17.92 -8.69
C HIS A 96 19.83 -16.82 -7.79
N ASP A 97 19.67 -15.60 -8.28
CA ASP A 97 19.27 -14.44 -7.46
C ASP A 97 18.04 -13.69 -8.02
N VAL A 98 17.28 -14.31 -8.94
CA VAL A 98 16.10 -13.66 -9.55
C VAL A 98 14.78 -14.27 -9.07
N VAL A 99 13.77 -13.42 -8.91
CA VAL A 99 12.38 -13.79 -8.58
C VAL A 99 11.44 -13.16 -9.61
N ALA A 100 10.38 -13.88 -10.02
CA ALA A 100 9.38 -13.27 -10.89
C ALA A 100 8.55 -12.23 -10.11
N GLY A 101 8.17 -11.12 -10.74
CA GLY A 101 7.40 -10.05 -10.11
C GLY A 101 6.11 -10.54 -9.47
N CYS A 102 5.36 -11.39 -10.16
CA CYS A 102 4.13 -12.00 -9.63
C CYS A 102 4.38 -12.94 -8.43
N GLU A 103 5.48 -13.70 -8.44
CA GLU A 103 5.85 -14.60 -7.33
C GLU A 103 6.30 -13.83 -6.09
N LEU A 104 7.04 -12.73 -6.29
CA LEU A 104 7.39 -11.81 -5.21
C LEU A 104 6.13 -11.22 -4.56
N LEU A 105 5.10 -10.93 -5.34
CA LEU A 105 3.83 -10.43 -4.81
C LEU A 105 3.06 -11.49 -4.04
N ASP A 106 2.98 -12.71 -4.55
CA ASP A 106 2.35 -13.83 -3.83
C ASP A 106 3.04 -14.05 -2.49
N TRP A 107 4.38 -14.08 -2.50
CA TRP A 107 5.17 -14.21 -1.28
C TRP A 107 4.93 -13.04 -0.31
N LEU A 108 4.91 -11.80 -0.80
CA LEU A 108 4.61 -10.62 0.01
C LEU A 108 3.20 -10.69 0.57
N VAL A 109 2.20 -11.13 -0.18
CA VAL A 109 0.81 -11.30 0.30
C VAL A 109 0.75 -12.31 1.44
N GLU A 110 1.45 -13.42 1.33
CA GLU A 110 1.42 -14.50 2.33
C GLU A 110 2.25 -14.16 3.58
N ASN A 111 3.42 -13.56 3.40
CA ASN A 111 4.42 -13.39 4.48
C ASN A 111 4.53 -11.95 5.00
N GLY A 112 3.96 -10.99 4.26
CA GLY A 112 3.93 -9.56 4.60
C GLY A 112 3.49 -9.28 6.04
N PRO A 113 2.31 -9.75 6.48
CA PRO A 113 1.78 -9.42 7.81
C PRO A 113 2.73 -9.83 8.93
N ALA A 114 3.15 -11.11 8.91
CA ALA A 114 3.98 -11.69 9.96
C ALA A 114 5.36 -11.02 10.04
N ALA A 115 5.92 -10.60 8.90
CA ALA A 115 7.24 -10.00 8.87
C ALA A 115 7.23 -8.48 9.11
N LEU A 116 6.08 -7.81 8.90
CA LEU A 116 5.84 -6.44 9.35
C LEU A 116 5.33 -6.36 10.82
N GLY A 117 5.11 -7.50 11.49
CA GLY A 117 4.50 -7.54 12.83
C GLY A 117 3.05 -7.05 12.84
N TRP A 118 2.35 -7.15 11.72
CA TRP A 118 0.94 -6.78 11.59
C TRP A 118 0.06 -7.99 11.94
N ASP A 119 -0.22 -8.16 13.23
CA ASP A 119 -1.06 -9.25 13.74
C ASP A 119 -2.56 -8.85 13.85
N ASP A 120 -2.89 -7.59 13.55
CA ASP A 120 -4.14 -6.94 13.96
C ASP A 120 -5.34 -7.19 13.02
N GLY A 121 -5.23 -8.12 12.06
CA GLY A 121 -6.28 -8.37 11.07
C GLY A 121 -6.49 -7.22 10.08
N THR A 122 -5.54 -6.27 9.99
CA THR A 122 -5.46 -5.32 8.88
C THR A 122 -5.37 -6.09 7.57
N MET A 123 -6.21 -5.73 6.59
CA MET A 123 -6.28 -6.43 5.30
C MET A 123 -5.00 -6.19 4.48
N TRP A 124 -3.95 -6.92 4.80
CA TRP A 124 -2.82 -7.08 3.90
C TRP A 124 -3.31 -7.83 2.66
N ASN A 125 -3.15 -7.20 1.49
CA ASN A 125 -3.69 -7.70 0.23
C ASN A 125 -2.70 -7.47 -0.90
N ARG A 126 -3.04 -7.97 -2.10
CA ARG A 126 -2.17 -7.86 -3.29
C ARG A 126 -1.84 -6.41 -3.65
N ALA A 127 -2.75 -5.46 -3.42
CA ALA A 127 -2.50 -4.05 -3.70
C ALA A 127 -1.44 -3.46 -2.75
N LEU A 128 -1.46 -3.82 -1.46
CA LEU A 128 -0.42 -3.41 -0.50
C LEU A 128 0.92 -4.09 -0.81
N ALA A 129 0.90 -5.38 -1.14
CA ALA A 129 2.09 -6.09 -1.59
C ALA A 129 2.72 -5.44 -2.84
N TYR A 130 1.89 -5.00 -3.80
CA TYR A 130 2.34 -4.28 -4.99
C TYR A 130 3.01 -2.96 -4.64
N LYS A 131 2.42 -2.17 -3.73
CA LYS A 131 3.03 -0.92 -3.25
C LYS A 131 4.36 -1.18 -2.55
N ALA A 132 4.45 -2.21 -1.71
CA ALA A 132 5.69 -2.60 -1.04
C ALA A 132 6.77 -3.00 -2.05
N ALA A 133 6.43 -3.79 -3.07
CA ALA A 133 7.37 -4.16 -4.13
C ALA A 133 7.82 -2.95 -4.98
N CYS A 134 6.90 -2.02 -5.30
CA CYS A 134 7.26 -0.76 -5.94
C CYS A 134 8.21 0.09 -5.08
N ALA A 135 7.97 0.17 -3.77
CA ALA A 135 8.86 0.89 -2.84
C ALA A 135 10.25 0.24 -2.80
N LEU A 136 10.33 -1.10 -2.77
CA LEU A 136 11.59 -1.82 -2.86
C LEU A 136 12.34 -1.52 -4.17
N ALA A 137 11.62 -1.46 -5.29
CA ALA A 137 12.23 -1.14 -6.58
C ALA A 137 12.72 0.31 -6.63
N GLY A 138 11.95 1.25 -6.07
CA GLY A 138 12.35 2.65 -5.94
C GLY A 138 13.58 2.85 -5.05
N ALA A 139 13.69 2.06 -3.97
CA ALA A 139 14.87 2.02 -3.11
C ALA A 139 16.07 1.27 -3.73
N GLY A 140 15.90 0.69 -4.91
CA GLY A 140 16.93 -0.13 -5.58
C GLY A 140 17.21 -1.47 -4.88
N CYS A 141 16.35 -1.89 -3.94
CA CYS A 141 16.48 -3.15 -3.21
C CYS A 141 16.13 -4.37 -4.07
N ILE A 142 15.20 -4.18 -5.01
CA ILE A 142 14.96 -5.08 -6.13
C ILE A 142 15.19 -4.32 -7.42
N VAL A 143 15.83 -4.96 -8.39
CA VAL A 143 16.12 -4.35 -9.69
C VAL A 143 15.70 -5.34 -10.76
N HIS A 144 14.95 -4.88 -11.76
CA HIS A 144 14.61 -5.73 -12.90
C HIS A 144 15.88 -6.31 -13.52
N ALA A 145 15.88 -7.57 -13.96
CA ALA A 145 17.07 -8.26 -14.46
C ALA A 145 17.72 -7.53 -15.66
N SER A 146 16.93 -6.81 -16.46
CA SER A 146 17.46 -5.96 -17.55
C SER A 146 17.92 -4.56 -17.11
N GLY A 147 17.64 -4.15 -15.87
CA GLY A 147 17.93 -2.83 -15.33
C GLY A 147 17.06 -1.67 -15.89
N ARG A 148 16.12 -1.95 -16.79
CA ARG A 148 15.37 -0.91 -17.53
C ARG A 148 13.90 -0.75 -17.13
N ARG A 149 13.33 -1.71 -16.40
CA ARG A 149 11.89 -1.72 -16.10
C ARG A 149 11.61 -1.40 -14.64
N ARG A 150 10.49 -0.71 -14.41
CA ARG A 150 9.90 -0.56 -13.07
C ARG A 150 9.33 -1.90 -12.59
N PHE A 151 8.98 -1.97 -11.32
CA PHE A 151 8.27 -3.12 -10.79
C PHE A 151 6.89 -3.28 -11.46
N ALA A 152 6.53 -4.51 -11.82
CA ALA A 152 5.25 -4.85 -12.41
C ALA A 152 4.80 -6.24 -11.93
N ASP A 153 3.49 -6.40 -11.75
CA ASP A 153 2.84 -7.69 -11.44
C ASP A 153 2.75 -8.53 -12.72
N ALA A 154 3.91 -9.00 -13.17
CA ALA A 154 4.07 -9.81 -14.37
C ALA A 154 5.24 -10.78 -14.19
N ARG A 155 5.41 -11.72 -15.12
CA ARG A 155 6.53 -12.67 -15.16
C ARG A 155 7.83 -12.02 -15.65
N TYR A 156 8.12 -10.83 -15.12
CA TYR A 156 9.42 -10.19 -15.24
C TYR A 156 10.31 -10.60 -14.08
N TYR A 157 11.59 -10.80 -14.35
CA TYR A 157 12.55 -11.25 -13.35
C TYR A 157 13.20 -10.06 -12.66
N TYR A 158 13.25 -10.09 -11.33
CA TYR A 158 13.87 -9.08 -10.49
C TYR A 158 14.97 -9.70 -9.66
N ARG A 159 16.14 -9.06 -9.63
CA ARG A 159 17.26 -9.42 -8.78
C ARG A 159 17.19 -8.64 -7.47
N LEU A 160 17.43 -9.31 -6.36
CA LEU A 160 17.65 -8.67 -5.07
C LEU A 160 19.05 -8.05 -5.04
N GLU A 161 19.16 -6.81 -4.58
CA GLU A 161 20.45 -6.11 -4.44
C GLU A 161 20.78 -5.94 -2.94
N PRO A 162 21.50 -6.89 -2.31
CA PRO A 162 21.73 -6.90 -0.87
C PRO A 162 22.46 -5.64 -0.36
N ARG A 163 23.27 -4.99 -1.22
CA ARG A 163 23.99 -3.76 -0.87
C ARG A 163 23.09 -2.54 -0.83
N ALA A 164 22.15 -2.44 -1.77
CA ALA A 164 21.14 -1.39 -1.77
C ALA A 164 20.19 -1.58 -0.59
N LEU A 165 19.81 -2.83 -0.31
CA LEU A 165 19.04 -3.19 0.88
C LEU A 165 19.77 -2.78 2.17
N ALA A 166 21.03 -3.18 2.34
CA ALA A 166 21.82 -2.81 3.51
C ALA A 166 22.08 -1.30 3.64
N LYS A 167 22.02 -0.55 2.54
CA LYS A 167 22.07 0.91 2.55
C LYS A 167 20.72 1.49 2.96
N GLY A 168 19.62 0.98 2.44
CA GLY A 168 18.25 1.36 2.80
C GLY A 168 17.97 1.12 4.29
N ILE A 169 18.30 -0.07 4.80
CA ILE A 169 18.23 -0.39 6.24
C ILE A 169 19.04 0.60 7.05
N ARG A 170 20.30 0.85 6.65
CA ARG A 170 21.16 1.78 7.38
C ARG A 170 20.63 3.21 7.33
N GLN A 171 20.05 3.65 6.22
CA GLN A 171 19.45 4.97 6.11
C GLN A 171 18.19 5.08 6.96
N ALA A 172 17.32 4.06 6.95
CA ALA A 172 16.14 3.98 7.83
C ALA A 172 16.54 3.93 9.32
N ALA A 173 17.54 3.14 9.67
CA ALA A 173 18.08 3.06 11.03
C ALA A 173 18.87 4.32 11.46
N GLN A 174 19.43 5.08 10.50
CA GLN A 174 20.17 6.32 10.76
C GLN A 174 19.29 7.56 10.73
N SER A 175 18.05 7.49 10.24
CA SER A 175 17.03 8.45 10.61
C SER A 175 16.86 8.35 12.13
N GLN A 176 17.55 9.23 12.87
CA GLN A 176 17.55 9.34 14.35
C GLN A 176 16.19 9.73 14.94
N ASP A 177 15.13 9.52 14.19
CA ASP A 177 13.80 9.96 14.48
C ASP A 177 12.98 8.75 14.93
N SER A 178 13.53 7.98 15.87
CA SER A 178 12.78 6.91 16.52
C SER A 178 11.54 7.52 17.18
N PRO A 179 10.35 6.94 16.97
CA PRO A 179 9.13 7.49 17.52
C PRO A 179 9.23 7.55 19.05
N PRO A 180 8.79 8.65 19.68
CA PRO A 180 8.75 8.72 21.12
C PRO A 180 7.83 7.60 21.63
N VAL A 181 8.40 6.65 22.37
CA VAL A 181 7.65 5.56 23.00
C VAL A 181 6.93 6.15 24.20
N LEU A 182 5.68 6.57 24.00
CA LEU A 182 4.84 7.11 25.07
C LEU A 182 3.98 6.01 25.69
N GLY A 183 4.01 5.92 27.02
CA GLY A 183 3.14 5.02 27.78
C GLY A 183 1.67 5.46 27.76
N ALA A 184 0.76 4.55 28.12
CA ALA A 184 -0.67 4.82 28.12
C ALA A 184 -1.07 6.04 28.98
N SER A 185 -0.41 6.23 30.13
CA SER A 185 -0.62 7.40 31.01
C SER A 185 -0.19 8.72 30.36
N GLU A 186 0.91 8.70 29.60
CA GLU A 186 1.44 9.87 28.91
C GLU A 186 0.56 10.26 27.73
N LEU A 187 0.10 9.27 26.95
CA LEU A 187 -0.88 9.47 25.89
C LEU A 187 -2.19 10.07 26.45
N GLY A 188 -2.66 9.57 27.60
CA GLY A 188 -3.83 10.13 28.29
C GLY A 188 -3.63 11.58 28.72
N ALA A 189 -2.47 11.90 29.33
CA ALA A 189 -2.13 13.26 29.72
C ALA A 189 -2.01 14.21 28.51
N LEU A 190 -1.46 13.72 27.39
CA LEU A 190 -1.36 14.47 26.14
C LEU A 190 -2.75 14.75 25.56
N CYS A 191 -3.65 13.77 25.56
CA CYS A 191 -5.04 13.95 25.13
C CYS A 191 -5.79 14.96 26.02
N ALA A 192 -5.56 14.93 27.34
CA ALA A 192 -6.17 15.88 28.25
C ALA A 192 -5.71 17.31 27.97
N ARG A 193 -4.40 17.55 27.77
CA ARG A 193 -3.88 18.86 27.37
C ARG A 193 -4.41 19.32 26.02
N MET A 194 -4.56 18.40 25.07
CA MET A 194 -5.14 18.71 23.76
C MET A 194 -6.58 19.22 23.92
N ALA A 195 -7.40 18.57 24.78
CA ALA A 195 -8.79 18.96 25.04
C ALA A 195 -8.92 20.23 25.89
N ASP A 196 -7.96 20.52 26.77
CA ASP A 196 -7.95 21.69 27.66
C ASP A 196 -7.42 22.96 26.97
N GLY A 197 -7.88 23.21 25.73
CA GLY A 197 -7.48 24.37 24.94
C GLY A 197 -6.10 24.28 24.29
N GLY A 198 -5.43 23.12 24.34
CA GLY A 198 -4.18 22.91 23.64
C GLY A 198 -4.33 23.00 22.11
N ILE A 199 -5.43 22.47 21.57
CA ILE A 199 -5.80 22.60 20.16
C ILE A 199 -7.11 23.39 20.04
N GLU A 200 -7.21 24.23 19.00
CA GLU A 200 -8.44 24.96 18.73
C GLU A 200 -9.52 23.99 18.24
N LEU A 201 -10.55 23.77 19.06
CA LEU A 201 -11.69 22.95 18.69
C LEU A 201 -12.68 23.78 17.88
N GLY A 202 -12.81 23.45 16.59
CA GLY A 202 -13.65 24.16 15.64
C GLY A 202 -15.00 23.48 15.35
N SER A 203 -15.84 24.19 14.60
CA SER A 203 -16.97 23.60 13.88
C SER A 203 -16.60 23.43 12.41
N HIS A 204 -16.50 22.19 11.95
CA HIS A 204 -16.18 21.89 10.54
C HIS A 204 -17.42 21.30 9.85
N SER A 205 -17.59 21.57 8.55
CA SER A 205 -18.72 21.01 7.78
C SER A 205 -18.19 20.21 6.60
N TYR A 206 -18.67 18.97 6.44
CA TYR A 206 -18.31 18.09 5.33
C TYR A 206 -19.50 17.24 4.93
N HIS A 207 -19.77 17.16 3.61
CA HIS A 207 -20.98 16.56 3.03
C HIS A 207 -22.28 16.97 3.77
N LEU A 208 -22.50 18.28 3.91
CA LEU A 208 -23.68 18.86 4.58
C LEU A 208 -23.86 18.45 6.06
N THR A 209 -22.89 17.76 6.64
CA THR A 209 -22.87 17.37 8.05
C THR A 209 -21.91 18.28 8.79
N ARG A 210 -22.38 18.92 9.87
CA ARG A 210 -21.57 19.77 10.72
C ARG A 210 -21.04 18.97 11.91
N TYR A 211 -19.73 18.96 12.06
CA TYR A 211 -18.99 18.35 13.14
C TYR A 211 -18.53 19.45 14.09
N THR A 212 -19.08 19.45 15.31
CA THR A 212 -18.70 20.38 16.37
C THR A 212 -17.60 19.77 17.22
N ASP A 213 -16.71 20.61 17.76
CA ASP A 213 -15.64 20.19 18.67
C ASP A 213 -14.66 19.21 18.00
N SER A 214 -14.33 19.46 16.74
CA SER A 214 -13.39 18.67 15.94
C SER A 214 -12.20 19.52 15.48
N PHE A 215 -11.12 18.85 15.12
CA PHE A 215 -9.93 19.42 14.50
C PHE A 215 -9.51 18.51 13.33
N THR A 216 -8.58 18.96 12.51
CA THR A 216 -8.01 18.18 11.40
C THR A 216 -6.78 17.39 11.85
N GLY A 217 -6.50 16.27 11.18
CA GLY A 217 -5.29 15.47 11.40
C GLY A 217 -4.01 16.32 11.28
N ALA A 218 -3.98 17.26 10.33
CA ALA A 218 -2.87 18.18 10.14
C ALA A 218 -2.63 19.15 11.32
N GLU A 219 -3.70 19.69 11.90
CA GLU A 219 -3.62 20.53 13.11
C GLU A 219 -3.12 19.71 14.30
N ALA A 220 -3.63 18.48 14.47
CA ALA A 220 -3.18 17.58 15.53
C ALA A 220 -1.72 17.19 15.39
N ALA A 221 -1.26 16.83 14.18
CA ALA A 221 0.14 16.53 13.93
C ALA A 221 1.05 17.74 14.24
N SER A 222 0.65 18.93 13.80
CA SER A 222 1.40 20.16 14.08
C SER A 222 1.46 20.49 15.58
N TRP A 223 0.36 20.27 16.30
CA TRP A 223 0.33 20.41 17.76
C TRP A 223 1.23 19.38 18.45
N LEU A 224 1.18 18.11 18.05
CA LEU A 224 2.01 17.04 18.60
C LEU A 224 3.50 17.30 18.38
N MET A 225 3.88 17.79 17.19
CA MET A 225 5.25 18.22 16.89
C MET A 225 5.73 19.30 17.87
N ALA A 226 4.90 20.33 18.09
CA ALA A 226 5.24 21.43 18.99
C ALA A 226 5.36 20.96 20.46
N GLN A 227 4.49 20.05 20.90
CA GLN A 227 4.49 19.55 22.27
C GLN A 227 5.62 18.57 22.58
N LEU A 228 6.02 17.75 21.60
CA LEU A 228 7.00 16.67 21.81
C LEU A 228 8.39 17.00 21.24
N GLY A 229 8.52 18.08 20.46
CA GLY A 229 9.76 18.40 19.75
C GLY A 229 10.16 17.32 18.73
N CYS A 230 9.18 16.59 18.20
CA CYS A 230 9.40 15.47 17.28
C CYS A 230 9.11 15.85 15.83
N SER A 231 9.54 15.01 14.90
CA SER A 231 9.18 15.20 13.50
C SER A 231 7.68 14.99 13.24
N ARG A 232 7.27 15.36 12.03
CA ARG A 232 5.92 15.13 11.53
C ARG A 232 5.55 13.65 11.46
N HIS A 233 6.49 12.80 11.04
CA HIS A 233 6.31 11.34 11.01
C HIS A 233 6.06 10.79 12.42
N ASN A 234 6.86 11.23 13.39
CA ASN A 234 6.71 10.80 14.78
C ASN A 234 5.42 11.31 15.42
N ALA A 235 5.00 12.53 15.08
CA ALA A 235 3.70 13.05 15.46
C ALA A 235 2.54 12.19 14.90
N GLN A 236 2.64 11.70 13.65
CA GLN A 236 1.66 10.78 13.09
C GLN A 236 1.62 9.44 13.84
N SER A 237 2.78 8.86 14.17
CA SER A 237 2.87 7.63 14.95
C SER A 237 2.23 7.77 16.34
N VAL A 238 2.45 8.91 17.02
CA VAL A 238 1.79 9.22 18.30
C VAL A 238 0.29 9.40 18.12
N GLY A 239 -0.16 10.13 17.09
CA GLY A 239 -1.58 10.28 16.78
C GLY A 239 -2.27 8.94 16.49
N ALA A 240 -1.62 8.05 15.75
CA ALA A 240 -2.10 6.69 15.51
C ALA A 240 -2.19 5.88 16.81
N ALA A 241 -1.22 6.02 17.72
CA ALA A 241 -1.28 5.40 19.05
C ALA A 241 -2.45 5.94 19.88
N MET A 242 -2.70 7.26 19.88
CA MET A 242 -3.85 7.88 20.56
C MET A 242 -5.18 7.38 19.98
N LEU A 243 -5.26 7.19 18.66
CA LEU A 243 -6.45 6.68 17.98
C LEU A 243 -6.71 5.21 18.32
N ARG A 244 -5.67 4.36 18.32
CA ARG A 244 -5.76 2.96 18.77
C ARG A 244 -6.16 2.83 20.24
N ALA A 245 -5.66 3.73 21.09
CA ALA A 245 -6.01 3.80 22.50
C ALA A 245 -7.44 4.36 22.75
N GLY A 246 -8.15 4.79 21.70
CA GLY A 246 -9.50 5.36 21.82
C GLY A 246 -9.54 6.72 22.52
N LEU A 247 -8.41 7.43 22.61
CA LEU A 247 -8.32 8.76 23.21
C LEU A 247 -8.83 9.84 22.26
N ILE A 248 -8.55 9.64 20.97
CA ILE A 248 -9.11 10.41 19.86
C ILE A 248 -9.86 9.46 18.94
N ARG A 249 -10.85 9.98 18.22
CA ARG A 249 -11.61 9.21 17.24
C ARG A 249 -11.64 9.93 15.90
N HIS A 250 -11.51 9.16 14.84
CA HIS A 250 -11.79 9.65 13.51
C HIS A 250 -13.30 9.83 13.35
N VAL A 251 -13.73 10.97 12.83
CA VAL A 251 -15.15 11.35 12.78
C VAL A 251 -15.99 10.39 11.93
N ASN A 252 -15.44 9.87 10.83
CA ASN A 252 -16.09 8.86 9.99
C ASN A 252 -15.72 7.40 10.37
N ASN A 253 -14.85 7.21 11.37
CA ASN A 253 -14.33 5.92 11.82
C ASN A 253 -13.75 4.99 10.73
N ALA A 254 -13.38 5.55 9.57
CA ALA A 254 -12.96 4.79 8.39
C ALA A 254 -11.44 4.80 8.19
N GLN A 255 -10.74 5.82 8.69
CA GLN A 255 -9.34 6.07 8.33
C GLN A 255 -8.41 6.02 9.54
N LEU A 256 -7.18 5.57 9.29
CA LEU A 256 -6.06 5.70 10.23
C LEU A 256 -5.73 7.18 10.46
N PHE A 257 -5.01 7.47 11.54
CA PHE A 257 -4.53 8.84 11.78
C PHE A 257 -3.57 9.25 10.65
N SER A 258 -3.83 10.39 10.03
CA SER A 258 -3.07 10.92 8.89
C SER A 258 -2.85 12.41 9.07
N ASP A 259 -1.77 12.96 8.50
CA ASP A 259 -1.47 14.41 8.49
C ASP A 259 -2.25 15.16 7.39
N GLN A 260 -3.39 14.61 7.03
CA GLN A 260 -4.28 15.12 6.00
C GLN A 260 -5.38 15.94 6.68
N PRO A 261 -6.15 16.73 5.91
CA PRO A 261 -7.30 17.49 6.42
C PRO A 261 -8.52 16.59 6.75
N SER A 262 -8.29 15.46 7.43
CA SER A 262 -9.32 14.54 7.89
C SER A 262 -9.76 14.89 9.32
N PHE A 263 -11.05 14.78 9.62
CA PHE A 263 -11.60 15.26 10.90
C PHE A 263 -11.45 14.24 12.03
N VAL A 264 -10.92 14.73 13.14
CA VAL A 264 -10.68 13.98 14.37
C VAL A 264 -11.33 14.73 15.53
N SER A 265 -11.78 14.00 16.55
CA SER A 265 -12.33 14.59 17.78
C SER A 265 -11.79 13.88 19.02
N PRO A 266 -11.62 14.57 20.16
CA PRO A 266 -11.32 13.92 21.43
C PRO A 266 -12.48 13.00 21.84
N ALA A 267 -12.18 11.79 22.33
CA ALA A 267 -13.22 10.86 22.76
C ALA A 267 -14.04 11.42 23.95
N VAL A 268 -13.38 12.17 24.84
CA VAL A 268 -13.97 12.74 26.06
C VAL A 268 -15.00 13.84 25.75
N ALA A 269 -14.81 14.61 24.68
CA ALA A 269 -15.72 15.70 24.31
C ALA A 269 -17.12 15.21 23.89
N SER A 270 -17.26 13.94 23.50
CA SER A 270 -18.54 13.39 23.05
C SER A 270 -19.49 13.00 24.18
N ALA A 271 -18.99 12.77 25.40
CA ALA A 271 -19.78 12.20 26.49
C ALA A 271 -20.63 13.26 27.23
N SER A 272 -20.27 14.54 27.13
CA SER A 272 -20.92 15.62 27.89
C SER A 272 -22.25 16.12 27.32
N ARG A 273 -22.69 15.64 26.16
CA ARG A 273 -23.98 16.02 25.57
C ARG A 273 -24.79 14.76 25.30
N GLY A 274 -25.85 14.54 26.07
CA GLY A 274 -26.72 13.36 26.09
C GLY A 274 -27.47 12.99 24.80
N ARG A 275 -26.88 13.19 23.62
CA ARG A 275 -27.29 12.50 22.40
C ARG A 275 -26.78 11.06 22.48
N ARG A 276 -27.71 10.10 22.46
CA ARG A 276 -27.41 8.73 22.09
C ARG A 276 -26.90 8.75 20.65
N VAL A 277 -25.59 8.85 20.49
CA VAL A 277 -24.94 8.46 19.24
C VAL A 277 -25.14 6.96 19.17
N TYR A 278 -26.11 6.52 18.37
CA TYR A 278 -26.22 5.09 18.07
C TYR A 278 -24.87 4.67 17.51
N PRO A 279 -24.20 3.65 18.08
CA PRO A 279 -23.03 3.10 17.44
C PRO A 279 -23.50 2.70 16.03
N CYS A 280 -22.82 3.23 15.02
CA CYS A 280 -22.99 2.75 13.66
C CYS A 280 -23.03 1.20 13.71
N PRO A 281 -23.99 0.53 13.06
CA PRO A 281 -24.13 -0.92 13.14
C PRO A 281 -22.81 -1.66 12.85
N TYR A 282 -22.00 -1.07 11.97
CA TYR A 282 -20.66 -1.53 11.65
C TYR A 282 -19.67 -1.40 12.83
N CYS A 283 -19.75 -0.33 13.63
CA CYS A 283 -18.91 -0.13 14.82
C CYS A 283 -19.32 -1.04 15.98
N ALA A 284 -20.63 -1.25 16.19
CA ALA A 284 -21.11 -2.21 17.18
C ALA A 284 -20.67 -3.63 16.80
N TRP A 285 -20.76 -3.96 15.51
CA TRP A 285 -20.30 -5.24 14.99
C TRP A 285 -18.78 -5.41 15.06
N LYS A 286 -17.99 -4.38 14.72
CA LYS A 286 -16.52 -4.44 14.75
C LYS A 286 -15.98 -4.53 16.18
N ALA A 287 -16.56 -3.77 17.12
CA ALA A 287 -16.23 -3.88 18.55
C ALA A 287 -16.66 -5.22 19.15
N PHE A 288 -17.78 -5.79 18.69
CA PHE A 288 -18.17 -7.16 19.02
C PHE A 288 -17.18 -8.17 18.42
N ALA A 289 -16.80 -8.04 17.16
CA ALA A 289 -15.88 -8.96 16.48
C ALA A 289 -14.46 -8.95 17.09
N THR A 290 -14.00 -7.84 17.65
CA THR A 290 -12.72 -7.77 18.37
C THR A 290 -12.82 -8.19 19.84
N ALA A 291 -14.00 -8.14 20.45
CA ALA A 291 -14.20 -8.50 21.85
C ALA A 291 -14.57 -9.98 22.08
N VAL A 292 -14.90 -10.73 21.02
CA VAL A 292 -15.36 -12.11 21.13
C VAL A 292 -14.46 -13.04 20.31
N SER A 293 -14.15 -14.23 20.84
CA SER A 293 -13.27 -15.20 20.18
C SER A 293 -13.79 -15.58 18.79
N ARG A 294 -12.86 -16.01 17.92
CA ARG A 294 -13.15 -16.52 16.58
C ARG A 294 -14.25 -17.58 16.59
N GLU A 295 -14.25 -18.50 17.57
CA GLU A 295 -15.30 -19.51 17.74
C GLU A 295 -16.69 -18.88 17.90
N ALA A 296 -16.84 -17.86 18.74
CA ALA A 296 -18.14 -17.25 19.00
C ALA A 296 -18.68 -16.45 17.81
N VAL A 297 -17.78 -15.85 17.00
CA VAL A 297 -18.16 -15.20 15.73
C VAL A 297 -18.69 -16.25 14.75
N LEU A 298 -18.05 -17.42 14.66
CA LEU A 298 -18.50 -18.51 13.81
C LEU A 298 -19.83 -19.12 14.28
N GLU A 299 -20.04 -19.24 15.59
CA GLU A 299 -21.32 -19.65 16.16
C GLU A 299 -22.45 -18.66 15.82
N HIS A 300 -22.18 -17.37 15.90
CA HIS A 300 -23.15 -16.33 15.53
C HIS A 300 -23.51 -16.40 14.04
N ILE A 301 -22.51 -16.60 13.15
CA ILE A 301 -22.73 -16.78 11.72
C ILE A 301 -23.59 -18.04 11.45
N ALA A 302 -23.31 -19.14 12.14
CA ALA A 302 -24.08 -20.38 12.02
C ALA A 302 -25.54 -20.20 12.47
N LEU A 303 -25.76 -19.44 13.56
CA LEU A 303 -27.09 -19.10 14.05
C LEU A 303 -27.88 -18.25 13.04
N CYS A 304 -27.25 -17.20 12.51
CA CYS A 304 -27.86 -16.34 11.49
C CYS A 304 -28.27 -17.13 10.24
N ARG A 305 -27.42 -18.07 9.79
CA ARG A 305 -27.74 -18.95 8.66
C ARG A 305 -28.95 -19.85 8.94
N LYS A 306 -29.00 -20.44 10.15
CA LYS A 306 -30.14 -21.29 10.56
C LYS A 306 -31.46 -20.52 10.57
N VAL A 307 -31.45 -19.27 11.04
CA VAL A 307 -32.63 -18.39 11.04
C VAL A 307 -33.05 -18.06 9.60
N ALA A 308 -32.10 -17.73 8.72
CA ALA A 308 -32.37 -17.46 7.32
C ALA A 308 -33.01 -18.68 6.61
N ASP A 309 -32.50 -19.89 6.85
CA ASP A 309 -33.05 -21.13 6.28
C ASP A 309 -34.48 -21.40 6.78
N GLN A 310 -34.77 -21.10 8.05
CA GLN A 310 -36.12 -21.23 8.62
C GLN A 310 -37.12 -20.25 7.97
N VAL A 311 -36.69 -19.01 7.72
CA VAL A 311 -37.51 -17.99 7.02
C VAL A 311 -37.74 -18.38 5.56
N LEU A 312 -36.74 -18.93 4.88
CA LEU A 312 -36.89 -19.42 3.51
C LEU A 312 -37.80 -20.65 3.42
N ALA A 313 -37.75 -21.54 4.42
CA ALA A 313 -38.62 -22.71 4.50
C ALA A 313 -40.09 -22.31 4.75
N SER A 314 -40.35 -21.28 5.57
CA SER A 314 -41.71 -20.80 5.84
C SER A 314 -42.32 -20.04 4.66
N HIS A 315 -41.50 -19.48 3.77
CA HIS A 315 -41.94 -18.78 2.57
C HIS A 315 -42.04 -19.64 1.30
N ARG A 316 -41.81 -20.96 1.37
CA ARG A 316 -42.08 -21.81 0.20
C ARG A 316 -43.57 -21.77 -0.12
N PRO A 317 -43.96 -21.32 -1.34
CA PRO A 317 -45.36 -21.29 -1.73
C PRO A 317 -45.89 -22.72 -1.66
N ARG A 318 -47.04 -22.90 -0.99
CA ARG A 318 -47.79 -24.16 -1.04
C ARG A 318 -48.16 -24.39 -2.49
N THR A 319 -47.39 -25.20 -3.19
CA THR A 319 -47.76 -25.70 -4.51
C THR A 319 -49.00 -26.55 -4.30
N GLY A 320 -50.16 -25.97 -4.62
CA GLY A 320 -51.44 -26.65 -4.54
C GLY A 320 -51.40 -27.91 -5.40
N SER A 321 -51.75 -29.04 -4.79
CA SER A 321 -52.07 -30.25 -5.56
C SER A 321 -53.36 -29.97 -6.34
N ALA A 322 -53.27 -30.07 -7.67
CA ALA A 322 -54.44 -30.32 -8.51
C ALA A 322 -54.88 -31.77 -8.36
#